data_AF-A0A183HXS4-F1
#
_entry.id   AF-A0A183HXS4-F1
#
_cell.length_a   1.000
_cell.length_b   1.000
_cell.length_c   1.000
_cell.angle_alpha   90.00
_cell.angle_beta   90.00
_cell.angle_gamma   90.00
#
_symmetry.space_group_name_H-M   'P 1'
#
loop_
_entity.id
_entity.type
_entity.pdbx_description
1 polymer ?
#
loop_
_entity_poly.entity_id
_entity_poly.type
_entity_poly.pdbx_seq_one_letter_code
_entity_poly.pdbx_strand_id
1 'polypeptide(L)'
;MILLPLGLLSLLQEQCLVPNGNDQSLLEKLLAANSNNPVFSRSRQSARYVKIRNTLNFIPHKIHTTKSHFSIAHYAGNVAYNIDGWVEKNKDVVERNGLEVLAASTKPLLQTLFPLRKLSV
;
A
#
# COMPACT_ATOMS: atom_id res chain seq x y z
N MET A 1 14.94 13.22 -13.68
CA MET A 1 13.52 12.81 -13.55
C MET A 1 13.17 11.92 -14.73
N ILE A 2 13.23 10.60 -14.56
CA ILE A 2 12.73 9.68 -15.59
C ILE A 2 11.25 9.47 -15.29
N LEU A 3 10.38 10.05 -16.11
CA LEU A 3 8.94 9.83 -16.06
C LEU A 3 8.66 8.39 -16.52
N LEU A 4 8.66 7.45 -15.57
CA LEU A 4 8.08 6.11 -15.81
C LEU A 4 6.60 6.27 -16.19
N PRO A 5 6.04 5.37 -17.02
CA PRO A 5 4.63 5.42 -17.39
C PRO A 5 3.75 5.51 -16.13
N LEU A 6 2.64 6.27 -16.22
CA LEU A 6 1.70 6.60 -15.14
C LEU A 6 0.92 5.36 -14.63
N GLY A 7 1.65 4.36 -14.14
CA GLY A 7 1.13 3.12 -13.57
C GLY A 7 1.11 3.15 -12.05
N LEU A 8 0.49 2.12 -11.47
CA LEU A 8 0.32 1.96 -10.02
C LEU A 8 1.63 2.11 -9.24
N LEU A 9 2.67 1.38 -9.66
CA LEU A 9 3.97 1.36 -8.99
C LEU A 9 4.72 2.69 -9.15
N SER A 10 4.61 3.34 -10.31
CA SER A 10 5.24 4.65 -10.55
C SER A 10 4.66 5.72 -9.64
N LEU A 11 3.33 5.74 -9.50
CA LEU A 11 2.64 6.69 -8.62
C LEU A 11 2.93 6.39 -7.14
N LEU A 12 3.01 5.11 -6.76
CA LEU A 12 3.40 4.71 -5.41
C LEU A 12 4.83 5.15 -5.09
N GLN A 13 5.78 4.90 -5.99
CA GLN A 13 7.17 5.33 -5.86
C GLN A 13 7.27 6.84 -5.71
N GLU A 14 6.53 7.60 -6.51
CA GLU A 14 6.45 9.05 -6.39
C GLU A 14 5.98 9.47 -4.99
N GLN A 15 4.92 8.85 -4.47
CA GLN A 15 4.42 9.14 -3.12
C GLN A 15 5.38 8.73 -2.00
N CYS A 16 6.25 7.75 -2.21
CA CYS A 16 7.31 7.41 -1.25
C CYS A 16 8.43 8.47 -1.22
N LEU A 17 8.64 9.23 -2.30
CA LEU A 17 9.72 10.22 -2.43
C LEU A 17 9.30 11.64 -2.08
N VAL A 18 8.05 12.03 -2.34
CA VAL A 18 7.59 13.41 -2.08
C VAL A 18 7.49 13.70 -0.57
N PRO A 19 7.80 14.94 -0.15
CA PRO A 19 7.58 15.34 1.24
C PRO A 19 6.09 15.20 1.58
N ASN A 20 5.78 14.51 2.68
CA ASN A 20 4.41 14.24 3.15
C ASN A 20 3.53 13.42 2.20
N GLY A 21 4.12 12.60 1.31
CA GLY A 21 3.38 11.65 0.50
C GLY A 21 2.58 10.67 1.37
N ASN A 22 1.33 10.43 0.97
CA ASN A 22 0.35 9.66 1.75
C ASN A 22 -0.58 8.85 0.83
N ASP A 23 -1.33 7.93 1.44
CA ASP A 23 -2.18 7.00 0.69
C ASP A 23 -3.38 7.71 0.02
N GLN A 24 -3.86 8.82 0.58
CA GLN A 24 -4.99 9.57 0.02
C GLN A 24 -4.61 10.27 -1.29
N SER A 25 -3.45 10.94 -1.32
CA SER A 25 -2.92 11.53 -2.55
C SER A 25 -2.57 10.48 -3.60
N LEU A 26 -2.05 9.31 -3.18
CA LEU A 26 -1.85 8.17 -4.07
C LEU A 26 -3.18 7.73 -4.72
N LEU A 27 -4.21 7.53 -3.91
CA LEU A 27 -5.53 7.08 -4.37
C LEU A 27 -6.12 8.05 -5.40
N GLU A 28 -6.09 9.35 -5.11
CA GLU A 28 -6.61 10.38 -6.02
C GLU A 28 -5.91 10.35 -7.37
N LYS A 29 -4.58 10.26 -7.38
CA LYS A 29 -3.78 10.15 -8.60
C LYS A 29 -4.11 8.86 -9.37
N LEU A 30 -4.26 7.73 -8.68
CA LEU A 30 -4.62 6.45 -9.30
C LEU A 30 -6.00 6.49 -9.97
N LEU A 31 -6.99 7.04 -9.27
CA LEU A 31 -8.35 7.19 -9.78
C LEU A 31 -8.38 8.12 -11.00
N ALA A 32 -7.64 9.23 -10.97
CA ALA A 32 -7.55 10.16 -12.09
C ALA A 32 -6.89 9.52 -13.31
N ALA A 33 -5.72 8.88 -13.10
CA ALA A 33 -4.94 8.25 -14.17
C ALA A 33 -5.66 7.06 -14.84
N ASN A 34 -6.57 6.38 -14.11
CA ASN A 34 -7.25 5.16 -14.58
C ASN A 34 -8.76 5.33 -14.79
N SER A 35 -9.25 6.57 -14.89
CA SER A 35 -10.68 6.86 -15.05
C SER A 35 -11.35 6.17 -16.24
N ASN A 36 -10.61 5.97 -17.35
CA ASN A 36 -11.08 5.31 -18.57
C ASN A 36 -10.57 3.86 -18.73
N ASN A 37 -9.94 3.28 -17.71
CA ASN A 37 -9.34 1.96 -17.79
C ASN A 37 -10.36 0.87 -17.39
N PRO A 38 -10.77 -0.05 -18.30
CA PRO A 38 -11.77 -1.07 -17.99
C PRO A 38 -11.31 -2.08 -16.94
N VAL A 39 -10.00 -2.19 -16.71
CA VAL A 39 -9.39 -3.10 -15.73
C VAL A 39 -9.41 -2.50 -14.33
N PHE A 40 -9.63 -1.18 -14.19
CA PHE A 40 -9.57 -0.49 -12.91
C PHE A 40 -10.93 0.11 -12.56
N SER A 41 -11.38 -0.09 -11.34
CA SER A 41 -12.69 0.42 -10.90
C SER A 41 -12.63 0.95 -9.48
N ARG A 42 -13.25 2.11 -9.25
CA ARG A 42 -13.42 2.64 -7.90
C ARG A 42 -14.33 1.71 -7.11
N SER A 43 -13.87 1.30 -5.93
CA SER A 43 -14.69 0.50 -5.02
C SER A 43 -15.79 1.39 -4.46
N ARG A 44 -17.04 1.04 -4.72
CA ARG A 44 -18.18 1.66 -4.03
C ARG A 44 -18.25 0.99 -2.67
N GLN A 45 -18.17 1.78 -1.60
CA GLN A 45 -18.33 1.29 -0.23
C GLN A 45 -19.71 0.61 -0.11
N SER A 46 -19.78 -0.70 -0.33
CA SER A 46 -20.95 -1.47 0.03
C SER A 46 -20.78 -1.82 1.50
N ALA A 47 -21.49 -1.11 2.38
CA ALA A 47 -21.69 -1.62 3.73
C ALA A 47 -22.37 -2.98 3.60
N ARG A 48 -21.62 -4.09 3.74
CA ARG A 48 -22.24 -5.42 3.71
C ARG A 48 -23.02 -5.59 5.00
N TYR A 49 -24.34 -5.61 4.84
CA TYR A 49 -25.27 -6.09 5.84
C TYR A 49 -25.34 -7.62 5.75
N VAL A 50 -24.96 -8.34 6.81
CA VAL A 50 -25.34 -9.76 6.89
C VAL A 50 -26.69 -9.83 7.61
N LYS A 51 -27.68 -10.38 6.89
CA LYS A 51 -28.97 -10.74 7.46
C LYS A 51 -28.78 -12.04 8.25
N ILE A 52 -28.67 -11.97 9.57
CA ILE A 52 -28.72 -13.16 10.43
C ILE A 52 -30.20 -13.52 10.64
N ARG A 53 -30.66 -14.67 10.11
CA ARG A 53 -32.06 -15.12 10.17
C ARG A 53 -32.41 -15.84 11.48
N ASN A 54 -31.97 -15.35 12.65
CA ASN A 54 -32.10 -16.16 13.88
C ASN A 54 -32.92 -15.52 15.01
N THR A 55 -33.51 -14.33 14.85
CA THR A 55 -34.39 -13.74 15.87
C THR A 55 -35.43 -12.83 15.22
N LEU A 56 -36.67 -12.85 15.73
CA LEU A 56 -37.84 -12.06 15.29
C LEU A 56 -37.66 -10.53 15.27
N ASN A 57 -36.47 -10.01 15.63
CA ASN A 57 -36.11 -8.61 15.55
C ASN A 57 -34.97 -8.42 14.55
N PHE A 58 -35.23 -7.62 13.52
CA PHE A 58 -34.20 -7.16 12.57
C PHE A 58 -33.23 -6.24 13.30
N ILE A 59 -32.20 -6.81 13.92
CA ILE A 59 -31.06 -6.03 14.39
C ILE A 59 -30.04 -6.03 13.27
N PRO A 60 -29.84 -4.88 12.62
CA PRO A 60 -28.77 -4.76 11.68
C PRO A 60 -27.45 -4.96 12.49
N HIS A 61 -26.73 -6.08 12.28
CA HIS A 61 -25.31 -6.26 12.61
C HIS A 61 -24.36 -5.72 11.53
N LYS A 62 -23.70 -4.58 11.81
CA LYS A 62 -22.69 -3.98 10.93
C LYS A 62 -21.43 -4.83 11.03
N ILE A 63 -21.19 -5.66 10.01
CA ILE A 63 -19.91 -6.34 9.90
C ILE A 63 -18.85 -5.30 9.52
N HIS A 64 -17.71 -5.37 10.20
CA HIS A 64 -16.52 -4.59 9.87
C HIS A 64 -15.99 -5.05 8.50
N THR A 65 -16.62 -4.56 7.43
CA THR A 65 -16.10 -4.73 6.08
C THR A 65 -14.84 -3.89 5.97
N THR A 66 -13.71 -4.53 5.69
CA THR A 66 -12.46 -3.84 5.34
C THR A 66 -12.75 -2.83 4.24
N LYS A 67 -12.43 -1.55 4.47
CA LYS A 67 -12.66 -0.48 3.49
C LYS A 67 -11.82 -0.76 2.24
N SER A 68 -12.44 -1.21 1.16
CA SER A 68 -11.78 -1.27 -0.15
C SER A 68 -11.96 0.05 -0.88
N HIS A 69 -10.88 0.56 -1.47
CA HIS A 69 -10.81 1.86 -2.12
C HIS A 69 -10.92 1.76 -3.65
N PHE A 70 -10.31 0.73 -4.24
CA PHE A 70 -10.40 0.41 -5.67
C PHE A 70 -10.37 -1.10 -5.90
N SER A 71 -10.62 -1.52 -7.14
CA SER A 71 -10.51 -2.91 -7.57
C SER A 71 -9.81 -3.00 -8.93
N ILE A 72 -9.10 -4.10 -9.14
CA ILE A 72 -8.44 -4.43 -10.40
C ILE A 72 -9.01 -5.75 -10.91
N ALA A 73 -9.40 -5.78 -12.18
CA ALA A 73 -9.85 -6.99 -12.87
C ALA A 73 -8.62 -7.79 -13.33
N HIS A 74 -8.19 -8.76 -12.53
CA HIS A 74 -7.12 -9.68 -12.93
C HIS A 74 -7.70 -10.81 -13.80
N TYR A 75 -6.83 -11.55 -14.50
CA TYR A 75 -7.24 -12.71 -15.28
C TYR A 75 -8.00 -13.76 -14.44
N ALA A 76 -7.68 -13.87 -13.15
CA ALA A 76 -8.30 -14.77 -12.20
C ALA A 76 -9.54 -14.17 -11.50
N GLY A 77 -9.95 -12.94 -11.85
CA GLY A 77 -11.11 -12.26 -11.29
C GLY A 77 -10.78 -10.89 -10.67
N ASN A 78 -11.84 -10.22 -10.19
CA ASN A 78 -11.74 -8.89 -9.60
C ASN A 78 -11.25 -8.96 -8.16
N VAL A 79 -10.18 -8.23 -7.87
CA VAL A 79 -9.61 -8.10 -6.53
C VAL A 79 -9.81 -6.68 -6.04
N ALA A 80 -10.37 -6.53 -4.84
CA ALA A 80 -10.57 -5.24 -4.19
C ALA A 80 -9.41 -4.95 -3.23
N TYR A 81 -8.85 -3.75 -3.32
CA TYR A 81 -7.67 -3.33 -2.56
C TYR A 81 -8.02 -2.27 -1.52
N ASN A 82 -7.46 -2.43 -0.32
CA ASN A 82 -7.36 -1.36 0.66
C ASN A 82 -5.98 -0.71 0.53
N ILE A 83 -5.94 0.62 0.34
CA ILE A 83 -4.71 1.39 0.16
C ILE A 83 -4.03 1.80 1.48
N ASP A 84 -4.68 1.56 2.63
CA ASP A 84 -4.14 1.96 3.93
C ASP A 84 -2.74 1.37 4.19
N GLY A 85 -1.79 2.25 4.48
CA GLY A 85 -0.39 1.94 4.79
C GLY A 85 0.44 1.55 3.57
N TRP A 86 -0.02 1.77 2.34
CA TRP A 86 0.74 1.40 1.14
C TRP A 86 2.02 2.22 1.01
N VAL A 87 1.93 3.54 1.19
CA VAL A 87 3.09 4.42 1.08
C VAL A 87 4.11 4.07 2.17
N GLU A 88 3.68 3.86 3.41
CA GLU A 88 4.58 3.46 4.51
C GLU A 88 5.28 2.12 4.23
N LYS A 89 4.54 1.09 3.83
CA LYS A 89 5.09 -0.24 3.51
C LYS A 89 6.08 -0.23 2.34
N ASN A 90 6.03 0.78 1.49
CA ASN A 90 6.90 0.92 0.32
C ASN A 90 7.96 2.02 0.47
N LYS A 91 8.01 2.72 1.61
CA LYS A 91 9.13 3.62 1.92
C LYS A 91 10.37 2.78 2.22
N ASP A 92 11.33 2.81 1.33
CA ASP A 92 12.63 2.13 1.49
C ASP A 92 13.62 2.94 2.36
N VAL A 93 13.10 3.65 3.36
CA VAL A 93 13.93 4.45 4.27
C VAL A 93 14.40 3.53 5.38
N VAL A 94 15.62 3.01 5.22
CA VAL A 94 16.30 2.30 6.29
C VAL A 94 17.04 3.30 7.18
N GLU A 95 16.79 3.25 8.49
CA GLU A 95 17.46 4.12 9.45
C GLU A 95 18.96 3.82 9.52
N ARG A 96 19.79 4.85 9.35
CA ARG A 96 21.26 4.72 9.33
C ARG A 96 21.82 4.24 10.67
N ASN A 97 21.33 4.78 11.78
CA ASN A 97 21.78 4.40 13.12
C ASN A 97 21.56 2.90 13.38
N GLY A 98 20.40 2.37 12.96
CA GLY A 98 20.11 0.95 13.04
C GLY A 98 21.07 0.10 12.22
N LEU A 99 21.40 0.54 11.00
CA LEU A 99 22.40 -0.13 10.15
C LEU A 99 23.80 -0.11 10.76
N GLU A 100 24.22 1.00 11.34
CA GLU A 100 25.54 1.13 11.99
C GLU A 100 25.65 0.19 13.20
N VAL A 101 24.61 0.10 14.02
CA VAL A 101 24.56 -0.83 15.16
C VAL A 101 24.61 -2.29 14.68
N LEU A 102 23.86 -2.63 13.63
CA LEU A 102 23.86 -3.97 13.06
C LEU A 102 25.22 -4.35 12.47
N ALA A 103 25.88 -3.40 11.80
CA ALA A 103 27.21 -3.58 11.23
C ALA A 103 28.30 -3.70 12.31
N ALA A 104 28.13 -3.02 13.45
CA ALA A 104 29.04 -3.10 14.60
C ALA A 104 28.83 -4.35 15.48
N SER A 105 27.88 -5.23 15.13
CA SER A 105 27.62 -6.46 15.89
C SER A 105 28.84 -7.38 15.91
N THR A 106 29.01 -8.14 17.00
CA THR A 106 30.04 -9.17 17.13
C THR A 106 29.65 -10.50 16.47
N LYS A 107 28.40 -10.64 16.00
CA LYS A 107 27.91 -11.87 15.35
C LYS A 107 28.35 -11.90 13.88
N PRO A 108 29.10 -12.94 13.43
CA PRO A 108 29.58 -13.02 12.04
C PRO A 108 28.47 -12.95 10.99
N LEU A 109 27.29 -13.54 11.28
CA LEU A 109 26.13 -13.47 10.40
C LEU A 109 25.66 -12.02 10.16
N LEU A 110 25.60 -11.21 11.23
CA LEU A 110 25.12 -9.83 11.13
C LEU A 110 26.13 -8.95 10.39
N GLN A 111 27.43 -9.16 10.61
CA GLN A 111 28.48 -8.46 9.85
C GLN A 111 28.44 -8.80 8.34
N THR A 112 28.08 -10.05 8.01
CA THR A 112 27.93 -10.49 6.61
C THR A 112 26.69 -9.89 5.94
N LEU A 113 25.57 -9.82 6.67
CA LEU A 113 24.31 -9.27 6.15
C LEU A 113 24.31 -7.74 6.09
N PHE A 114 25.01 -7.08 7.02
CA PHE A 114 25.06 -5.62 7.16
C PHE A 114 26.51 -5.10 7.13
N PRO A 115 27.21 -5.18 5.98
CA PRO A 115 28.57 -4.69 5.88
C PRO A 115 28.62 -3.16 6.00
N LEU A 116 29.68 -2.63 6.63
CA LEU A 116 29.97 -1.20 6.64
C LEU A 116 30.23 -0.72 5.20
N ARG A 117 29.26 -0.04 4.59
CA ARG A 117 29.47 0.59 3.28
C ARG A 117 30.41 1.78 3.46
N LYS A 118 31.55 1.79 2.74
CA LYS A 118 32.36 3.00 2.60
C LYS A 118 31.57 4.02 1.79
N LEU A 119 31.46 5.23 2.33
CA LEU A 119 30.83 6.36 1.66
C LEU A 119 31.64 6.70 0.40
N SER A 120 31.05 6.55 -0.79
CA SER A 120 31.46 7.35 -1.94
C SER A 120 30.96 8.77 -1.68
N VAL A 121 31.91 9.64 -1.31
CA VAL A 121 31.74 11.10 -1.24
C VAL A 121 31.27 11.63 -2.58
#